data_AF-W3AU13-F1
#
_entry.id   AF-W3AU13-F1
#
_cell.length_a   1.000
_cell.length_b   1.000
_cell.length_c   1.000
_cell.angle_alpha   90.00
_cell.angle_beta   90.00
_cell.angle_gamma   90.00
#
_symmetry.space_group_name_H-M   'P 1'
#
loop_
_entity.id
_entity.type
_entity.pdbx_description
1 polymer ?
#
loop_
_entity_poly.entity_id
_entity_poly.type
_entity_poly.pdbx_seq_one_letter_code
_entity_poly.pdbx_strand_id
1 'polypeptide(L)'
;MGMEIENPQAFLDEAKAAIAEYQDVRTQLSQMRDTEKQTSALLDKTRKEVQDKIDKTLKQRSEDLTATYDRQISQVEARLKKSQADREKARQEGVKGRIKSETEPLEIENKELKRQITAVMKKDNAPMFYSTSFFYTLFHPSGLGELLCFLSVFIVIFALLPFGIYFLIPNHQILYLVAIYVADILIFGGIYVAVMNISGRHAGAVQQGRDIKNRIKLNRKNIKKKIKLIQKDSSEAGYNLESFDDEIAKIQQERSDIISQKQSAQNTFDTVTRNIIIDEIETAAKPKVDELSLAFTNAVNRRSELETKEKEQALNLSRNYEQYLGKAHMSAEAIDKIKALMESGEASSIIDAVTKLDHPEPAAAGAPAR
;
A
#
# COMPACT_ATOMS: atom_id res chain seq x y z
N MET A 1 11.46 77.46 56.43
CA MET A 1 12.06 78.12 55.26
C MET A 1 11.37 77.53 54.05
N GLY A 2 10.37 78.24 53.53
CA GLY A 2 9.58 77.78 52.41
C GLY A 2 10.45 77.70 51.16
N MET A 3 10.47 76.55 50.51
CA MET A 3 10.70 76.53 49.07
C MET A 3 9.42 77.09 48.46
N GLU A 4 9.33 78.41 48.37
CA GLU A 4 8.21 79.07 47.72
C GLU A 4 8.31 78.77 46.23
N ILE A 5 7.34 77.99 45.74
CA ILE A 5 7.11 77.87 44.31
C ILE A 5 6.64 79.27 43.87
N GLU A 6 7.49 79.99 43.13
CA GLU A 6 7.27 81.40 42.75
C GLU A 6 5.93 81.62 42.01
N ASN A 7 5.40 80.57 41.35
CA ASN A 7 4.06 80.55 40.79
C ASN A 7 3.39 79.17 40.92
N PRO A 8 2.55 78.94 41.94
CA PRO A 8 1.96 77.63 42.19
C PRO A 8 0.91 77.21 41.16
N GLN A 9 0.21 78.15 40.51
CA GLN A 9 -0.73 77.82 39.44
C GLN A 9 -0.01 77.34 38.18
N ALA A 10 1.08 78.01 37.79
CA ALA A 10 1.91 77.58 36.66
C ALA A 10 2.52 76.19 36.90
N PHE A 11 3.00 75.92 38.12
CA PHE A 11 3.51 74.59 38.50
C PHE A 11 2.46 73.49 38.36
N LEU A 12 1.22 73.72 38.80
CA LEU A 12 0.13 72.74 38.68
C LEU A 12 -0.27 72.51 37.21
N ASP A 13 -0.28 73.56 36.38
CA ASP A 13 -0.55 73.44 34.95
C ASP A 13 0.56 72.68 34.20
N GLU A 14 1.83 72.93 34.53
CA GLU A 14 2.98 72.20 34.01
C GLU A 14 2.98 70.72 34.46
N ALA A 15 2.64 70.45 35.71
CA ALA A 15 2.50 69.09 36.24
C ALA A 15 1.38 68.32 35.52
N LYS A 16 0.23 68.97 35.28
CA LYS A 16 -0.90 68.39 34.54
C LYS A 16 -0.53 68.07 33.09
N ALA A 17 0.16 68.99 32.42
CA ALA A 17 0.65 68.78 31.06
C ALA A 17 1.65 67.62 30.99
N ALA A 18 2.62 67.55 31.92
CA ALA A 18 3.60 66.49 31.98
C ALA A 18 2.98 65.10 32.24
N ILE A 19 1.92 65.03 33.06
CA ILE A 19 1.16 63.78 33.29
C ILE A 19 0.40 63.36 32.03
N ALA A 20 -0.21 64.30 31.31
CA ALA A 20 -0.90 64.02 30.05
C ALA A 20 0.05 63.49 28.97
N GLU A 21 1.23 64.11 28.82
CA GLU A 21 2.28 63.63 27.92
C GLU A 21 2.77 62.22 28.28
N TYR A 22 2.97 61.93 29.57
CA TYR A 22 3.35 60.60 30.03
C TYR A 22 2.26 59.55 29.73
N GLN A 23 0.99 59.88 29.90
CA GLN A 23 -0.12 58.99 29.57
C GLN A 23 -0.25 58.73 28.06
N ASP A 24 -0.02 59.74 27.23
CA ASP A 24 0.03 59.59 25.77
C ASP A 24 1.17 58.66 25.34
N VAL A 25 2.39 58.90 25.84
CA VAL A 25 3.55 58.03 25.57
C VAL A 25 3.29 56.60 26.04
N ARG A 26 2.68 56.40 27.20
CA ARG A 26 2.32 55.07 27.72
C ARG A 26 1.28 54.38 26.83
N THR A 27 0.30 55.12 26.31
CA THR A 27 -0.71 54.59 25.40
C THR A 27 -0.09 54.19 24.06
N GLN A 28 0.75 55.05 23.48
CA GLN A 28 1.49 54.76 22.25
C GLN A 28 2.43 53.55 22.42
N LEU A 29 3.08 53.42 23.59
CA LEU A 29 3.94 52.27 23.89
C LEU A 29 3.14 50.96 23.95
N SER A 30 1.94 50.98 24.53
CA SER A 30 1.04 49.81 24.53
C SER A 30 0.64 49.41 23.12
N GLN A 31 0.20 50.37 22.30
CA GLN A 31 -0.16 50.12 20.90
C GLN A 31 1.02 49.57 20.10
N MET A 32 2.23 50.13 20.30
CA MET A 32 3.42 49.69 19.58
C MET A 32 3.84 48.27 19.98
N ARG A 33 3.65 47.87 21.26
CA ARG A 33 3.86 46.48 21.72
C ARG A 33 2.92 45.50 21.03
N ASP A 34 1.66 45.88 20.81
CA ASP A 34 0.70 45.03 20.10
C ASP A 34 1.04 44.92 18.61
N THR A 35 1.43 46.04 17.98
CA THR A 35 1.91 46.06 16.59
C THR A 35 3.16 45.21 16.38
N GLU A 36 4.14 45.26 17.30
CA GLU A 36 5.32 44.40 17.29
C GLU A 36 4.93 42.92 17.33
N LYS A 37 4.06 42.53 18.27
CA LYS A 37 3.58 41.14 18.40
C LYS A 37 2.86 40.67 17.14
N GLN A 38 1.97 41.49 16.59
CA GLN A 38 1.23 41.15 15.37
C GLN A 38 2.17 41.00 14.17
N THR A 39 3.13 41.91 14.00
CA THR A 39 4.07 41.89 12.88
C THR A 39 5.03 40.71 12.99
N SER A 40 5.52 40.40 14.19
CA SER A 40 6.32 39.19 14.46
C SER A 40 5.55 37.92 14.13
N ALA A 41 4.31 37.80 14.61
CA ALA A 41 3.47 36.63 14.33
C ALA A 41 3.19 36.47 12.83
N LEU A 42 2.96 37.57 12.11
CA LEU A 42 2.73 37.56 10.67
C LEU A 42 4.00 37.20 9.88
N LEU A 43 5.17 37.67 10.32
CA LEU A 43 6.46 37.32 9.73
C LEU A 43 6.75 35.83 9.91
N ASP A 44 6.58 35.30 11.12
CA ASP A 44 6.79 33.86 11.40
C ASP A 44 5.80 32.99 10.64
N LYS A 45 4.53 33.40 10.56
CA LYS A 45 3.52 32.73 9.74
C LYS A 45 3.91 32.71 8.27
N THR A 46 4.36 33.85 7.72
CA THR A 46 4.77 33.93 6.31
C THR A 46 5.98 33.05 6.02
N ARG A 47 6.99 33.06 6.90
CA ARG A 47 8.16 32.17 6.78
C ARG A 47 7.76 30.70 6.80
N LYS A 48 6.84 30.32 7.70
CA LYS A 48 6.32 28.96 7.77
C LYS A 48 5.53 28.57 6.52
N GLU A 49 4.68 29.45 6.00
CA GLU A 49 3.95 29.22 4.75
C GLU A 49 4.88 28.99 3.55
N VAL A 50 6.00 29.71 3.50
CA VAL A 50 7.05 29.52 2.49
C VAL A 50 7.69 28.15 2.62
N GLN A 51 8.08 27.75 3.84
CA GLN A 51 8.68 26.43 4.10
C GLN A 51 7.70 25.30 3.74
N ASP A 52 6.45 25.39 4.17
CA ASP A 52 5.41 24.40 3.87
C ASP A 52 5.19 24.28 2.35
N LYS A 53 5.25 25.41 1.63
CA LYS A 53 5.15 25.43 0.16
C LYS A 53 6.34 24.74 -0.51
N ILE A 54 7.56 24.96 -0.01
CA ILE A 54 8.77 24.28 -0.48
C ILE A 54 8.61 22.78 -0.30
N ASP A 55 8.33 22.32 0.92
CA ASP A 55 8.25 20.89 1.24
C ASP A 55 7.16 20.18 0.43
N LYS A 56 5.98 20.82 0.31
CA LYS A 56 4.89 20.29 -0.51
C LYS A 56 5.27 20.19 -1.98
N THR A 57 5.91 21.22 -2.53
CA THR A 57 6.29 21.26 -3.95
C THR A 57 7.38 20.23 -4.26
N LEU A 58 8.39 20.12 -3.41
CA LEU A 58 9.46 19.13 -3.55
C LEU A 58 8.91 17.70 -3.49
N LYS A 59 8.05 17.41 -2.50
CA LYS A 59 7.41 16.11 -2.36
C LYS A 59 6.57 15.77 -3.59
N GLN A 60 5.69 16.68 -4.01
CA GLN A 60 4.83 16.45 -5.16
C GLN A 60 5.63 16.21 -6.45
N ARG A 61 6.65 17.03 -6.73
CA ARG A 61 7.46 16.84 -7.96
C ARG A 61 8.30 15.56 -7.92
N SER A 62 8.80 15.15 -6.76
CA SER A 62 9.52 13.88 -6.60
C SER A 62 8.60 12.68 -6.84
N GLU A 63 7.37 12.74 -6.31
CA GLU A 63 6.34 11.72 -6.53
C GLU A 63 5.92 11.64 -8.00
N ASP A 64 5.65 12.78 -8.65
CA ASP A 64 5.27 12.84 -10.06
C ASP A 64 6.37 12.29 -10.99
N LEU A 65 7.64 12.63 -10.70
CA LEU A 65 8.80 12.10 -11.41
C LEU A 65 8.86 10.57 -11.27
N THR A 66 8.76 10.08 -10.04
CA THR A 66 8.83 8.66 -9.73
C THR A 66 7.68 7.86 -10.35
N ALA A 67 6.46 8.39 -10.26
CA ALA A 67 5.24 7.78 -10.81
C ALA A 67 5.32 7.62 -12.34
N THR A 68 5.92 8.58 -13.04
CA THR A 68 6.10 8.51 -14.49
C THR A 68 6.99 7.33 -14.90
N TYR A 69 8.13 7.16 -14.23
CA TYR A 69 9.02 6.03 -14.48
C TYR A 69 8.41 4.70 -14.05
N ASP A 70 7.72 4.64 -12.91
CA ASP A 70 7.07 3.43 -12.42
C ASP A 70 5.97 2.93 -13.37
N ARG A 71 5.24 3.86 -13.98
CA ARG A 71 4.28 3.52 -15.03
C ARG A 71 4.94 2.89 -16.26
N GLN A 72 6.08 3.42 -16.70
CA GLN A 72 6.83 2.85 -17.83
C GLN A 72 7.40 1.47 -17.49
N ILE A 73 8.02 1.32 -16.31
CA ILE A 73 8.53 0.02 -15.83
C ILE A 73 7.39 -1.01 -15.81
N SER A 74 6.22 -0.65 -15.27
CA SER A 74 5.06 -1.54 -15.23
C SER A 74 4.58 -1.97 -16.62
N GLN A 75 4.62 -1.06 -17.61
CA GLN A 75 4.26 -1.38 -18.99
C GLN A 75 5.25 -2.36 -19.62
N VAL A 76 6.56 -2.14 -19.41
CA VAL A 76 7.61 -3.03 -19.91
C VAL A 76 7.55 -4.40 -19.22
N GLU A 77 7.29 -4.45 -17.92
CA GLU A 77 7.08 -5.70 -17.18
C GLU A 77 5.85 -6.48 -17.67
N ALA A 78 4.76 -5.79 -18.02
CA ALA A 78 3.60 -6.44 -18.62
C ALA A 78 3.94 -7.05 -20.00
N ARG A 79 4.71 -6.35 -20.83
CA ARG A 79 5.21 -6.87 -22.11
C ARG A 79 6.15 -8.06 -21.91
N LEU A 80 7.05 -7.98 -20.94
CA LEU A 80 7.98 -9.06 -20.58
C LEU A 80 7.21 -10.32 -20.19
N LYS A 81 6.23 -10.19 -19.29
CA LYS A 81 5.38 -11.31 -18.85
C LYS A 81 4.62 -11.93 -20.03
N LYS A 82 4.13 -11.11 -20.95
CA LYS A 82 3.45 -11.59 -22.15
C LYS A 82 4.38 -12.39 -23.05
N SER A 83 5.56 -11.85 -23.39
CA SER A 83 6.54 -12.54 -24.24
C SER A 83 7.03 -13.86 -23.59
N GLN A 84 7.23 -13.88 -22.27
CA GLN A 84 7.52 -15.11 -21.52
C GLN A 84 6.40 -16.15 -21.59
N ALA A 85 5.13 -15.71 -21.52
CA ALA A 85 3.99 -16.61 -21.66
C ALA A 85 3.87 -17.16 -23.08
N ASP A 86 4.13 -16.34 -24.10
CA ASP A 86 4.13 -16.74 -25.50
C ASP A 86 5.27 -17.75 -25.78
N ARG A 87 6.46 -17.54 -25.21
CA ARG A 87 7.58 -18.50 -25.25
C ARG A 87 7.21 -19.84 -24.63
N GLU A 88 6.64 -19.84 -23.42
CA GLU A 88 6.24 -21.07 -22.74
C GLU A 88 5.14 -21.80 -23.49
N LYS A 89 4.21 -21.08 -24.12
CA LYS A 89 3.21 -21.67 -25.02
C LYS A 89 3.86 -22.33 -26.24
N ALA A 90 4.80 -21.65 -26.91
CA ALA A 90 5.54 -22.20 -28.04
C ALA A 90 6.34 -23.45 -27.64
N ARG A 91 6.96 -23.44 -26.46
CA ARG A 91 7.63 -24.62 -25.88
C ARG A 91 6.66 -25.79 -25.70
N GLN A 92 5.49 -25.55 -25.09
CA GLN A 92 4.48 -26.60 -24.89
C GLN A 92 3.95 -27.16 -26.22
N GLU A 93 3.80 -26.31 -27.24
CA GLU A 93 3.45 -26.72 -28.59
C GLU A 93 4.56 -27.59 -29.22
N GLY A 94 5.83 -27.20 -29.07
CA GLY A 94 6.98 -27.99 -29.49
C GLY A 94 7.05 -29.36 -28.82
N VAL A 95 6.84 -29.43 -27.50
CA VAL A 95 6.77 -30.69 -26.73
C VAL A 95 5.64 -31.58 -27.23
N LYS A 96 4.44 -31.02 -27.44
CA LYS A 96 3.29 -31.76 -28.00
C LYS A 96 3.59 -32.27 -29.41
N GLY A 97 4.21 -31.44 -30.25
CA GLY A 97 4.66 -31.82 -31.61
C GLY A 97 5.64 -32.98 -31.59
N ARG A 98 6.66 -32.92 -30.70
CA ARG A 98 7.64 -34.00 -30.53
C ARG A 98 7.00 -35.28 -30.01
N ILE A 99 6.12 -35.21 -29.01
CA ILE A 99 5.36 -36.37 -28.54
C ILE A 99 4.61 -37.02 -29.69
N LYS A 100 3.89 -36.23 -30.49
CA LYS A 100 3.14 -36.74 -31.63
C LYS A 100 4.07 -37.42 -32.64
N SER A 101 5.14 -36.74 -33.08
CA SER A 101 6.09 -37.27 -34.07
C SER A 101 6.80 -38.55 -33.59
N GLU A 102 7.25 -38.60 -32.33
CA GLU A 102 7.99 -39.75 -31.81
C GLU A 102 7.11 -40.96 -31.47
N THR A 103 5.82 -40.73 -31.20
CA THR A 103 4.87 -41.80 -30.85
C THR A 103 4.07 -42.30 -32.05
N GLU A 104 3.91 -41.49 -33.09
CA GLU A 104 3.23 -41.83 -34.35
C GLU A 104 3.62 -43.18 -34.95
N PRO A 105 4.90 -43.57 -35.10
CA PRO A 105 5.25 -44.87 -35.66
C PRO A 105 4.71 -46.04 -34.82
N LEU A 106 4.75 -45.93 -33.48
CA LEU A 106 4.19 -46.95 -32.58
C LEU A 106 2.66 -46.96 -32.61
N GLU A 107 2.02 -45.82 -32.84
CA GLU A 107 0.57 -45.73 -33.01
C GLU A 107 0.10 -46.35 -34.33
N ILE A 108 0.81 -46.10 -35.42
CA ILE A 108 0.58 -46.71 -36.74
C ILE A 108 0.77 -48.23 -36.63
N GLU A 109 1.86 -48.68 -36.01
CA GLU A 109 2.11 -50.10 -35.77
C GLU A 109 0.98 -50.74 -34.94
N ASN A 110 0.49 -50.07 -33.89
CA ASN A 110 -0.65 -50.55 -33.11
C ASN A 110 -1.94 -50.67 -33.92
N LYS A 111 -2.20 -49.74 -34.86
CA LYS A 111 -3.35 -49.81 -35.76
C LYS A 111 -3.20 -51.01 -36.70
N GLU A 112 -2.00 -51.25 -37.21
CA GLU A 112 -1.72 -52.36 -38.11
C GLU A 112 -1.80 -53.72 -37.40
N LEU A 113 -1.24 -53.83 -36.19
CA LEU A 113 -1.36 -55.03 -35.34
C LEU A 113 -2.83 -55.39 -35.05
N LYS A 114 -3.71 -54.39 -34.86
CA LYS A 114 -5.17 -54.63 -34.72
C LYS A 114 -5.82 -55.15 -36.00
N ARG A 115 -5.32 -54.76 -37.18
CA ARG A 115 -5.79 -55.33 -38.45
C ARG A 115 -5.28 -56.75 -38.63
N GLN A 116 -4.01 -56.99 -38.29
CA GLN A 116 -3.39 -58.31 -38.34
C GLN A 116 -4.13 -59.34 -37.47
N ILE A 117 -4.51 -59.01 -36.24
CA ILE A 117 -5.28 -59.96 -35.42
C ILE A 117 -6.63 -60.31 -36.05
N THR A 118 -7.30 -59.33 -36.68
CA THR A 118 -8.56 -59.57 -37.38
C THR A 118 -8.34 -60.45 -38.62
N ALA A 119 -7.25 -60.24 -39.34
CA ALA A 119 -6.88 -61.06 -40.50
C ALA A 119 -6.53 -62.50 -40.12
N VAL A 120 -5.78 -62.70 -39.03
CA VAL A 120 -5.45 -64.03 -38.47
C VAL A 120 -6.73 -64.79 -38.13
N MET A 121 -7.68 -64.15 -37.44
CA MET A 121 -8.96 -64.78 -37.09
C MET A 121 -9.79 -65.13 -38.33
N LYS A 122 -9.84 -64.25 -39.33
CA LYS A 122 -10.54 -64.52 -40.60
C LYS A 122 -9.92 -65.68 -41.37
N LYS A 123 -8.59 -65.77 -41.42
CA LYS A 123 -7.87 -66.84 -42.13
C LYS A 123 -8.16 -68.23 -41.56
N ASP A 124 -8.30 -68.32 -40.24
CA ASP A 124 -8.55 -69.57 -39.52
C ASP A 124 -10.05 -69.89 -39.36
N ASN A 125 -10.93 -69.08 -39.98
CA ASN A 125 -12.39 -69.13 -39.78
C ASN A 125 -12.81 -69.08 -38.30
N ALA A 126 -11.99 -68.44 -37.45
CA ALA A 126 -12.24 -68.33 -36.03
C ALA A 126 -13.30 -67.23 -35.75
N PRO A 127 -14.14 -67.39 -34.71
CA PRO A 127 -15.11 -66.37 -34.31
C PRO A 127 -14.46 -64.99 -34.07
N MET A 128 -15.11 -63.93 -34.55
CA MET A 128 -14.57 -62.56 -34.44
C MET A 128 -14.36 -62.10 -32.98
N PHE A 129 -15.12 -62.65 -32.04
CA PHE A 129 -14.95 -62.40 -30.60
C PHE A 129 -13.54 -62.76 -30.09
N TYR A 130 -12.83 -63.70 -30.73
CA TYR A 130 -11.47 -64.07 -30.34
C TYR A 130 -10.46 -62.94 -30.58
N SER A 131 -10.78 -61.95 -31.41
CA SER A 131 -9.93 -60.75 -31.59
C SER A 131 -10.05 -59.73 -30.45
N THR A 132 -11.07 -59.86 -29.59
CA THR A 132 -11.36 -58.90 -28.52
C THR A 132 -10.35 -59.01 -27.39
N SER A 133 -10.09 -57.89 -26.69
CA SER A 133 -9.19 -57.94 -25.52
C SER A 133 -9.80 -58.73 -24.36
N PHE A 134 -11.12 -58.71 -24.22
CA PHE A 134 -11.85 -59.43 -23.17
C PHE A 134 -11.64 -60.95 -23.26
N PHE A 135 -11.75 -61.52 -24.47
CA PHE A 135 -11.45 -62.93 -24.71
C PHE A 135 -10.06 -63.32 -24.19
N TYR A 136 -9.05 -62.55 -24.56
CA TYR A 136 -7.69 -62.80 -24.10
C TYR A 136 -7.53 -62.62 -22.59
N THR A 137 -8.13 -61.60 -21.98
CA THR A 137 -8.06 -61.43 -20.53
C THR A 137 -8.69 -62.59 -19.77
N LEU A 138 -9.79 -63.16 -20.27
CA LEU A 138 -10.55 -64.19 -19.54
C LEU A 138 -10.05 -65.62 -19.82
N PHE A 139 -9.62 -65.93 -21.05
CA PHE A 139 -9.32 -67.31 -21.46
C PHE A 139 -7.83 -67.62 -21.60
N HIS A 140 -6.98 -66.60 -21.80
CA HIS A 140 -5.54 -66.82 -21.99
C HIS A 140 -4.64 -65.82 -21.22
N PRO A 141 -5.00 -65.32 -20.01
CA PRO A 141 -4.41 -64.13 -19.40
C PRO A 141 -2.88 -64.09 -19.43
N SER A 142 -2.31 -62.95 -19.82
CA SER A 142 -0.85 -62.75 -19.89
C SER A 142 -0.37 -61.67 -18.91
N GLY A 143 0.30 -62.12 -17.85
CA GLY A 143 0.89 -61.30 -16.79
C GLY A 143 -0.06 -60.91 -15.66
N LEU A 144 0.49 -60.33 -14.60
CA LEU A 144 -0.21 -60.11 -13.32
C LEU A 144 -1.49 -59.28 -13.43
N GLY A 145 -1.51 -58.22 -14.24
CA GLY A 145 -2.70 -57.36 -14.36
C GLY A 145 -3.89 -58.04 -15.03
N GLU A 146 -3.64 -58.89 -16.04
CA GLU A 146 -4.72 -59.67 -16.67
C GLU A 146 -5.17 -60.81 -15.77
N LEU A 147 -4.23 -61.43 -15.05
CA LEU A 147 -4.53 -62.46 -14.06
C LEU A 147 -5.39 -61.93 -12.91
N LEU A 148 -5.11 -60.72 -12.40
CA LEU A 148 -5.93 -60.07 -11.38
C LEU A 148 -7.33 -59.73 -11.91
N CYS A 149 -7.44 -59.27 -13.16
CA CYS A 149 -8.73 -59.00 -13.78
C CYS A 149 -9.54 -60.31 -13.95
N PHE A 150 -8.90 -61.36 -14.46
CA PHE A 150 -9.49 -62.71 -14.52
C PHE A 150 -9.97 -63.18 -13.15
N LEU A 151 -9.12 -63.07 -12.12
CA LEU A 151 -9.46 -63.47 -10.75
C LEU A 151 -10.62 -62.63 -10.19
N SER A 152 -10.66 -61.32 -10.47
CA SER A 152 -11.77 -60.48 -10.05
C SER A 152 -13.08 -60.88 -10.70
N VAL A 153 -13.08 -61.23 -11.99
CA VAL A 153 -14.27 -61.74 -12.68
C VAL A 153 -14.69 -63.08 -12.10
N PHE A 154 -13.72 -63.96 -11.81
CA PHE A 154 -13.97 -65.25 -11.17
C PHE A 154 -14.62 -65.09 -9.78
N ILE A 155 -14.12 -64.17 -8.94
CA ILE A 155 -14.71 -63.88 -7.62
C ILE A 155 -16.13 -63.32 -7.76
N VAL A 156 -16.35 -62.42 -8.72
CA VAL A 156 -17.68 -61.85 -8.96
C VAL A 156 -18.68 -62.95 -9.35
N ILE A 157 -18.30 -63.84 -10.27
CA ILE A 157 -19.17 -64.91 -10.76
C ILE A 157 -19.35 -66.01 -9.72
N PHE A 158 -18.28 -66.58 -9.17
CA PHE A 158 -18.37 -67.78 -8.33
C PHE A 158 -18.46 -67.49 -6.83
N ALA A 159 -18.41 -66.24 -6.39
CA ALA A 159 -18.66 -65.89 -4.99
C ALA A 159 -19.81 -64.88 -4.89
N LEU A 160 -19.60 -63.66 -5.39
CA LEU A 160 -20.57 -62.58 -5.14
C LEU A 160 -21.94 -62.84 -5.75
N LEU A 161 -22.01 -63.44 -6.94
CA LEU A 161 -23.28 -63.73 -7.62
C LEU A 161 -24.10 -64.82 -6.87
N PRO A 162 -23.56 -66.02 -6.55
CA PRO A 162 -24.25 -67.01 -5.72
C PRO A 162 -24.69 -66.48 -4.35
N PHE A 163 -23.80 -65.77 -3.65
CA PHE A 163 -24.13 -65.17 -2.35
C PHE A 163 -25.22 -64.11 -2.51
N GLY A 164 -25.13 -63.25 -3.52
CA GLY A 164 -26.14 -62.26 -3.83
C GLY A 164 -27.51 -62.90 -4.03
N ILE A 165 -27.61 -63.87 -4.93
CA ILE A 165 -28.86 -64.59 -5.23
C ILE A 165 -29.43 -65.26 -3.96
N TYR A 166 -28.59 -65.87 -3.13
CA TYR A 166 -29.01 -66.52 -1.89
C TYR A 166 -29.66 -65.55 -0.89
N PHE A 167 -29.13 -64.32 -0.76
CA PHE A 167 -29.70 -63.31 0.13
C PHE A 167 -31.04 -62.75 -0.37
N LEU A 168 -31.35 -62.86 -1.66
CA LEU A 168 -32.64 -62.43 -2.22
C LEU A 168 -33.77 -63.45 -1.98
N ILE A 169 -33.46 -64.69 -1.56
CA ILE A 169 -34.45 -65.74 -1.34
C ILE A 169 -34.93 -65.72 0.13
N PRO A 170 -36.24 -65.59 0.40
CA PRO A 170 -36.77 -65.72 1.75
C PRO A 170 -36.66 -67.17 2.26
N ASN A 171 -36.37 -67.33 3.56
CA ASN A 171 -36.01 -68.60 4.21
C ASN A 171 -34.65 -69.18 3.78
N HIS A 172 -33.57 -68.58 4.27
CA HIS A 172 -32.15 -68.92 4.03
C HIS A 172 -31.78 -70.35 4.48
N GLN A 173 -32.24 -71.37 3.76
CA GLN A 173 -31.84 -72.76 3.97
C GLN A 173 -30.53 -73.05 3.24
N ILE A 174 -29.59 -73.73 3.92
CA ILE A 174 -28.28 -74.09 3.36
C ILE A 174 -28.41 -74.85 2.03
N LEU A 175 -29.46 -75.66 1.85
CA LEU A 175 -29.74 -76.39 0.61
C LEU A 175 -29.94 -75.47 -0.61
N TYR A 176 -30.54 -74.29 -0.43
CA TYR A 176 -30.68 -73.32 -1.52
C TYR A 176 -29.33 -72.76 -1.95
N LEU A 177 -28.43 -72.48 -1.01
CA LEU A 177 -27.07 -72.04 -1.33
C LEU A 177 -26.34 -73.11 -2.16
N VAL A 178 -26.40 -74.37 -1.73
CA VAL A 178 -25.80 -75.50 -2.46
C VAL A 178 -26.37 -75.62 -3.87
N ALA A 179 -27.70 -75.54 -4.03
CA ALA A 179 -28.35 -75.62 -5.34
C ALA A 179 -27.94 -74.46 -6.26
N ILE A 180 -27.84 -73.23 -5.74
CA ILE A 180 -27.39 -72.05 -6.49
C ILE A 180 -25.95 -72.24 -6.97
N TYR A 181 -25.05 -72.69 -6.10
CA TYR A 181 -23.65 -72.95 -6.47
C TYR A 181 -23.52 -74.04 -7.53
N VAL A 182 -24.29 -75.13 -7.40
CA VAL A 182 -24.31 -76.20 -8.42
C VAL A 182 -24.79 -75.65 -9.77
N ALA A 183 -25.88 -74.88 -9.77
CA ALA A 183 -26.39 -74.26 -11.00
C ALA A 183 -25.39 -73.27 -11.61
N ASP A 184 -24.78 -72.41 -10.79
CA ASP A 184 -23.79 -71.41 -11.21
C ASP A 184 -22.55 -72.07 -11.84
N ILE A 185 -22.00 -73.11 -11.21
CA ILE A 185 -20.86 -73.87 -11.74
C ILE A 185 -21.22 -74.59 -13.04
N LEU A 186 -22.39 -75.20 -13.13
CA LEU A 186 -22.82 -75.89 -14.36
C LEU A 186 -23.02 -74.89 -15.52
N ILE A 187 -23.61 -73.73 -15.26
CA ILE A 187 -23.86 -72.71 -16.29
C ILE A 187 -22.54 -72.01 -16.66
N PHE A 188 -21.92 -71.28 -15.75
CA PHE A 188 -20.75 -70.46 -16.05
C PHE A 188 -19.49 -71.30 -16.24
N GLY A 189 -19.28 -72.32 -15.41
CA GLY A 189 -18.17 -73.27 -15.58
C GLY A 189 -18.34 -74.09 -16.85
N GLY A 190 -19.55 -74.54 -17.17
CA GLY A 190 -19.85 -75.24 -18.42
C GLY A 190 -19.59 -74.38 -19.65
N ILE A 191 -20.07 -73.13 -19.67
CA ILE A 191 -19.81 -72.17 -20.75
C ILE A 191 -18.31 -71.90 -20.88
N TYR A 192 -17.60 -71.70 -19.76
CA TYR A 192 -16.16 -71.43 -19.77
C TYR A 192 -15.37 -72.59 -20.39
N VAL A 193 -15.65 -73.82 -19.97
CA VAL A 193 -15.00 -75.04 -20.53
C VAL A 193 -15.36 -75.22 -22.00
N ALA A 194 -16.61 -74.98 -22.39
CA ALA A 194 -17.03 -75.06 -23.79
C ALA A 194 -16.25 -74.08 -24.67
N VAL A 195 -16.12 -72.82 -24.25
CA VAL A 195 -15.36 -71.80 -24.98
C VAL A 195 -13.87 -72.16 -25.04
N MET A 196 -13.28 -72.66 -23.94
CA MET A 196 -11.88 -73.12 -23.93
C MET A 196 -11.64 -74.29 -24.89
N ASN A 197 -12.55 -75.26 -24.92
CA ASN A 197 -12.43 -76.41 -25.81
C ASN A 197 -12.56 -76.02 -27.29
N ILE A 198 -13.51 -75.15 -27.62
CA ILE A 198 -13.68 -74.62 -28.99
C ILE A 198 -12.48 -73.77 -29.39
N SER A 199 -11.96 -72.92 -28.48
CA SER A 199 -10.74 -72.14 -28.68
C SER A 199 -9.53 -73.01 -29.00
N GLY A 200 -9.43 -74.20 -28.38
CA GLY A 200 -8.38 -75.19 -28.64
C GLY A 200 -8.33 -75.67 -30.09
N ARG A 201 -9.44 -75.65 -30.83
CA ARG A 201 -9.49 -75.99 -32.27
C ARG A 201 -8.79 -74.94 -33.15
N HIS A 202 -8.68 -73.72 -32.63
CA HIS A 202 -8.06 -72.55 -33.25
C HIS A 202 -6.77 -72.14 -32.53
N ALA A 203 -6.09 -73.07 -31.84
CA ALA A 203 -4.97 -72.78 -30.95
C ALA A 203 -3.86 -71.96 -31.63
N GLY A 204 -3.55 -72.24 -32.91
CA GLY A 204 -2.56 -71.48 -33.68
C GLY A 204 -2.94 -70.02 -33.88
N ALA A 205 -4.19 -69.74 -34.27
CA ALA A 205 -4.70 -68.37 -34.45
C ALA A 205 -4.81 -67.62 -33.12
N VAL A 206 -5.25 -68.31 -32.06
CA VAL A 206 -5.35 -67.75 -30.72
C VAL A 206 -3.97 -67.38 -30.17
N GLN A 207 -2.96 -68.24 -30.34
CA GLN A 207 -1.58 -67.97 -29.93
C GLN A 207 -0.98 -66.79 -30.70
N GLN A 208 -1.13 -66.74 -32.02
CA GLN A 208 -0.67 -65.60 -32.83
C GLN A 208 -1.34 -64.29 -32.41
N GLY A 209 -2.66 -64.31 -32.17
CA GLY A 209 -3.37 -63.13 -31.68
C GLY A 209 -2.94 -62.71 -30.27
N ARG A 210 -2.53 -63.66 -29.41
CA ARG A 210 -1.93 -63.36 -28.10
C ARG A 210 -0.60 -62.63 -28.25
N ASP A 211 0.28 -63.09 -29.14
CA ASP A 211 1.57 -62.44 -29.40
C ASP A 211 1.39 -61.01 -29.93
N ILE A 212 0.43 -60.81 -30.85
CA ILE A 212 0.02 -59.49 -31.34
C ILE A 212 -0.49 -58.60 -30.19
N LYS A 213 -1.33 -59.11 -29.29
CA LYS A 213 -1.82 -58.35 -28.11
C LYS A 213 -0.69 -57.98 -27.16
N ASN A 214 0.25 -58.90 -26.91
CA ASN A 214 1.44 -58.65 -26.09
C ASN A 214 2.31 -57.53 -26.70
N ARG A 215 2.49 -57.54 -28.04
CA ARG A 215 3.21 -56.49 -28.77
C ARG A 215 2.50 -55.13 -28.66
N ILE A 216 1.18 -55.08 -28.82
CA ILE A 216 0.38 -53.85 -28.60
C ILE A 216 0.55 -53.34 -27.16
N LYS A 217 0.56 -54.23 -26.16
CA LYS A 217 0.77 -53.88 -24.74
C LYS A 217 2.17 -53.30 -24.50
N LEU A 218 3.20 -53.88 -25.14
CA LEU A 218 4.57 -53.37 -25.10
C LEU A 218 4.68 -51.98 -25.76
N ASN A 219 4.10 -51.81 -26.95
CA ASN A 219 4.09 -50.53 -27.65
C ASN A 219 3.41 -49.43 -26.83
N ARG A 220 2.28 -49.72 -26.18
CA ARG A 220 1.63 -48.77 -25.26
C ARG A 220 2.52 -48.39 -24.07
N LYS A 221 3.27 -49.35 -23.51
CA LYS A 221 4.26 -49.06 -22.46
C LYS A 221 5.39 -48.17 -23.00
N ASN A 222 5.88 -48.44 -24.20
CA ASN A 222 6.94 -47.66 -24.84
C ASN A 222 6.48 -46.24 -25.18
N ILE A 223 5.26 -46.06 -25.67
CA ILE A 223 4.63 -44.73 -25.86
C ILE A 223 4.60 -43.97 -24.53
N LYS A 224 4.10 -44.57 -23.45
CA LYS A 224 4.09 -43.93 -22.12
C LYS A 224 5.49 -43.57 -21.62
N LYS A 225 6.48 -44.44 -21.86
CA LYS A 225 7.89 -44.15 -21.53
C LYS A 225 8.42 -42.97 -22.34
N LYS A 226 8.20 -42.96 -23.66
CA LYS A 226 8.60 -41.86 -24.55
C LYS A 226 7.98 -40.54 -24.14
N ILE A 227 6.68 -40.51 -23.87
CA ILE A 227 5.99 -39.30 -23.35
C ILE A 227 6.66 -38.78 -22.09
N LYS A 228 6.91 -39.66 -21.10
CA LYS A 228 7.56 -39.27 -19.84
C LYS A 228 9.00 -38.77 -20.05
N LEU A 229 9.76 -39.43 -20.94
CA LEU A 229 11.11 -39.00 -21.28
C LEU A 229 11.10 -37.61 -21.93
N ILE A 230 10.19 -37.39 -22.88
CA ILE A 230 10.05 -36.10 -23.57
C ILE A 230 9.65 -34.98 -22.61
N GLN A 231 8.76 -35.26 -21.64
CA GLN A 231 8.33 -34.29 -20.63
C GLN A 231 9.41 -33.98 -19.59
N LYS A 232 10.30 -34.93 -19.30
CA LYS A 232 11.42 -34.74 -18.36
C LYS A 232 12.65 -34.13 -19.03
N ASP A 233 12.75 -34.23 -20.35
CA ASP A 233 13.86 -33.70 -21.11
C ASP A 233 13.94 -32.18 -20.96
N SER A 234 15.11 -31.71 -20.53
CA SER A 234 15.41 -30.30 -20.38
C SER A 234 15.81 -29.65 -21.71
N SER A 235 16.12 -30.44 -22.74
CA SER A 235 16.54 -29.90 -24.03
C SER A 235 15.36 -29.31 -24.79
N GLU A 236 15.46 -28.02 -25.08
CA GLU A 236 14.52 -27.27 -25.94
C GLU A 236 15.04 -27.15 -27.39
N ALA A 237 16.16 -27.83 -27.70
CA ALA A 237 16.76 -27.82 -29.01
C ALA A 237 15.77 -28.33 -30.07
N GLY A 238 15.46 -27.48 -31.06
CA GLY A 238 14.52 -27.79 -32.13
C GLY A 238 13.11 -27.19 -31.97
N TYR A 239 12.81 -26.47 -30.89
CA TYR A 239 11.53 -25.77 -30.71
C TYR A 239 11.51 -24.33 -31.25
N ASN A 240 12.62 -23.86 -31.86
CA ASN A 240 12.78 -22.52 -32.41
C ASN A 240 12.37 -21.40 -31.42
N LEU A 241 12.87 -21.48 -30.19
CA LEU A 241 12.54 -20.52 -29.13
C LEU A 241 13.49 -19.30 -29.10
N GLU A 242 14.55 -19.32 -29.89
CA GLU A 242 15.61 -18.29 -29.90
C GLU A 242 15.06 -16.89 -30.17
N SER A 243 14.11 -16.74 -31.11
CA SER A 243 13.49 -15.45 -31.38
C SER A 243 12.73 -14.87 -30.18
N PHE A 244 12.13 -15.74 -29.36
CA PHE A 244 11.45 -15.31 -28.12
C PHE A 244 12.47 -14.95 -27.05
N ASP A 245 13.57 -15.71 -26.96
CA ASP A 245 14.67 -15.43 -26.04
C ASP A 245 15.32 -14.08 -26.35
N ASP A 246 15.56 -13.77 -27.62
CA ASP A 246 16.08 -12.47 -28.07
C ASP A 246 15.12 -11.32 -27.74
N GLU A 247 13.81 -11.52 -27.98
CA GLU A 247 12.80 -10.51 -27.64
C GLU A 247 12.73 -10.27 -26.13
N ILE A 248 12.73 -11.33 -25.33
CA ILE A 248 12.75 -11.25 -23.86
C ILE A 248 14.00 -10.52 -23.39
N ALA A 249 15.18 -10.85 -23.94
CA ALA A 249 16.43 -10.19 -23.59
C ALA A 249 16.39 -8.69 -23.93
N LYS A 250 15.85 -8.33 -25.09
CA LYS A 250 15.67 -6.93 -25.49
C LYS A 250 14.73 -6.17 -24.54
N ILE A 251 13.59 -6.77 -24.16
CA ILE A 251 12.64 -6.17 -23.21
C ILE A 251 13.26 -6.05 -21.81
N GLN A 252 14.07 -7.03 -21.39
CA GLN A 252 14.80 -6.97 -20.12
C GLN A 252 15.85 -5.85 -20.11
N GLN A 253 16.57 -5.66 -21.22
CA GLN A 253 17.50 -4.55 -21.38
C GLN A 253 16.75 -3.21 -21.30
N GLU A 254 15.64 -3.05 -22.05
CA GLU A 254 14.79 -1.86 -21.99
C GLU A 254 14.33 -1.56 -20.55
N ARG A 255 13.90 -2.59 -19.80
CA ARG A 255 13.53 -2.46 -18.38
C ARG A 255 14.70 -1.95 -17.53
N SER A 256 15.89 -2.51 -17.71
CA SER A 256 17.09 -2.12 -16.98
C SER A 256 17.48 -0.67 -17.29
N ASP A 257 17.39 -0.27 -18.55
CA ASP A 257 17.70 1.09 -19.00
C ASP A 257 16.74 2.10 -18.37
N ILE A 258 15.43 1.81 -18.32
CA ILE A 258 14.44 2.68 -17.67
C ILE A 258 14.70 2.80 -16.16
N ILE A 259 15.06 1.70 -15.48
CA ILE A 259 15.39 1.74 -14.05
C ILE A 259 16.63 2.61 -13.80
N SER A 260 17.66 2.47 -14.64
CA SER A 260 18.87 3.30 -14.56
C SER A 260 18.55 4.78 -14.79
N GLN A 261 17.72 5.08 -15.80
CA GLN A 261 17.25 6.44 -16.06
C GLN A 261 16.44 7.02 -14.89
N LYS A 262 15.55 6.23 -14.27
CA LYS A 262 14.81 6.63 -13.07
C LYS A 262 15.76 7.05 -11.95
N GLN A 263 16.76 6.22 -11.65
CA GLN A 263 17.73 6.49 -10.60
C GLN A 263 18.56 7.75 -10.91
N SER A 264 19.00 7.89 -12.16
CA SER A 264 19.72 9.10 -12.60
C SER A 264 18.86 10.36 -12.44
N ALA A 265 17.60 10.31 -12.87
CA ALA A 265 16.66 11.44 -12.75
C ALA A 265 16.37 11.81 -11.29
N GLN A 266 16.20 10.81 -10.41
CA GLN A 266 16.04 11.04 -8.96
C GLN A 266 17.28 11.72 -8.36
N ASN A 267 18.48 11.25 -8.71
CA ASN A 267 19.73 11.87 -8.24
C ASN A 267 19.88 13.32 -8.73
N THR A 268 19.56 13.60 -10.00
CA THR A 268 19.55 14.96 -10.56
C THR A 268 18.51 15.84 -9.84
N PHE A 269 17.32 15.30 -9.56
CA PHE A 269 16.29 16.01 -8.83
C PHE A 269 16.77 16.40 -7.43
N ASP A 270 17.32 15.46 -6.67
CA ASP A 270 17.76 15.70 -5.29
C ASP A 270 18.99 16.61 -5.20
N THR A 271 19.89 16.57 -6.18
CA THR A 271 21.15 17.33 -6.13
C THR A 271 21.01 18.74 -6.71
N VAL A 272 20.30 18.88 -7.84
CA VAL A 272 20.27 20.12 -8.62
C VAL A 272 18.88 20.75 -8.57
N THR A 273 17.86 20.02 -9.02
CA THR A 273 16.52 20.59 -9.19
C THR A 273 15.88 21.03 -7.87
N ARG A 274 16.13 20.29 -6.79
CA ARG A 274 15.66 20.62 -5.43
C ARG A 274 16.10 22.02 -5.01
N ASN A 275 17.39 22.32 -5.17
CA ASN A 275 17.95 23.62 -4.79
C ASN A 275 17.40 24.75 -5.65
N ILE A 276 17.21 24.51 -6.96
CA ILE A 276 16.58 25.48 -7.86
C ILE A 276 15.14 25.79 -7.44
N ILE A 277 14.34 24.77 -7.09
CA ILE A 277 12.95 24.96 -6.64
C ILE A 277 12.90 25.74 -5.33
N ILE A 278 13.80 25.44 -4.38
CA ILE A 278 13.91 26.17 -3.11
C ILE A 278 14.20 27.65 -3.41
N ASP A 279 15.25 27.93 -4.19
CA ASP A 279 15.67 29.30 -4.52
C ASP A 279 14.58 30.08 -5.27
N GLU A 280 13.87 29.43 -6.19
CA GLU A 280 12.76 30.05 -6.93
C GLU A 280 11.60 30.44 -5.99
N ILE A 281 11.23 29.56 -5.05
CA ILE A 281 10.16 29.83 -4.08
C ILE A 281 10.59 30.90 -3.07
N GLU A 282 11.81 30.82 -2.55
CA GLU A 282 12.37 31.81 -1.62
C GLU A 282 12.49 33.19 -2.28
N THR A 283 13.01 33.26 -3.51
CA THR A 283 13.12 34.51 -4.28
C THR A 283 11.76 35.13 -4.54
N ALA A 284 10.74 34.33 -4.87
CA ALA A 284 9.38 34.82 -5.06
C ALA A 284 8.75 35.36 -3.76
N ALA A 285 9.09 34.78 -2.60
CA ALA A 285 8.57 35.19 -1.30
C ALA A 285 9.36 36.35 -0.65
N LYS A 286 10.61 36.56 -1.08
CA LYS A 286 11.56 37.51 -0.52
C LYS A 286 11.01 38.93 -0.34
N PRO A 287 10.33 39.56 -1.33
CA PRO A 287 9.83 40.93 -1.16
C PRO A 287 8.87 41.08 0.03
N LYS A 288 7.97 40.11 0.22
CA LYS A 288 7.00 40.13 1.32
C LYS A 288 7.66 39.86 2.67
N VAL A 289 8.65 38.96 2.71
CA VAL A 289 9.41 38.67 3.93
C VAL A 289 10.27 39.87 4.33
N ASP A 290 10.89 40.54 3.36
CA ASP A 290 11.72 41.73 3.58
C ASP A 290 10.85 42.91 4.06
N GLU A 291 9.67 43.12 3.46
CA GLU A 291 8.70 44.13 3.90
C GLU A 291 8.27 43.92 5.35
N LEU A 292 7.87 42.69 5.72
CA LEU A 292 7.46 42.35 7.09
C LEU A 292 8.64 42.43 8.07
N SER A 293 9.84 42.06 7.65
CA SER A 293 11.06 42.17 8.47
C SER A 293 11.43 43.63 8.74
N LEU A 294 11.28 44.50 7.74
CA LEU A 294 11.46 45.94 7.89
C LEU A 294 10.41 46.53 8.83
N ALA A 295 9.13 46.18 8.64
CA ALA A 295 8.04 46.63 9.50
C ALA A 295 8.24 46.20 10.96
N PHE A 296 8.69 44.96 11.20
CA PHE A 296 9.02 44.46 12.52
C PHE A 296 10.18 45.25 13.14
N THR A 297 11.26 45.45 12.38
CA THR A 297 12.44 46.22 12.85
C THR A 297 12.05 47.65 13.23
N ASN A 298 11.20 48.30 12.43
CA ASN A 298 10.70 49.64 12.70
C ASN A 298 9.83 49.67 13.96
N ALA A 299 8.95 48.69 14.16
CA ALA A 299 8.13 48.58 15.36
C ALA A 299 8.99 48.37 16.63
N VAL A 300 10.03 47.54 16.56
CA VAL A 300 10.98 47.31 17.65
C VAL A 300 11.74 48.58 18.01
N ASN A 301 12.29 49.28 17.00
CA ASN A 301 13.00 50.54 17.20
C ASN A 301 12.08 51.58 17.83
N ARG A 302 10.87 51.75 17.29
CA ARG A 302 9.90 52.73 17.80
C ARG A 302 9.45 52.41 19.21
N ARG A 303 9.26 51.12 19.55
CA ARG A 303 8.97 50.69 20.92
C ARG A 303 10.14 51.04 21.85
N SER A 304 11.38 50.79 21.44
CA SER A 304 12.56 51.10 22.26
C SER A 304 12.72 52.61 22.52
N GLU A 305 12.45 53.44 21.53
CA GLU A 305 12.41 54.91 21.69
C GLU A 305 11.34 55.33 22.69
N LEU A 306 10.11 54.83 22.53
CA LEU A 306 9.00 55.14 23.42
C LEU A 306 9.26 54.63 24.85
N GLU A 307 9.90 53.47 25.01
CA GLU A 307 10.27 52.94 26.32
C GLU A 307 11.34 53.81 27.01
N THR A 308 12.28 54.37 26.24
CA THR A 308 13.27 55.30 26.77
C THR A 308 12.60 56.61 27.21
N LYS A 309 11.73 57.17 26.37
CA LYS A 309 10.94 58.38 26.69
C LYS A 309 10.03 58.19 27.90
N GLU A 310 9.37 57.03 28.01
CA GLU A 310 8.51 56.68 29.13
C GLU A 310 9.31 56.65 30.45
N LYS A 311 10.51 56.06 30.44
CA LYS A 311 11.41 56.06 31.60
C LYS A 311 11.90 57.47 31.96
N GLU A 312 12.30 58.26 30.98
CA GLU A 312 12.75 59.65 31.19
C GLU A 312 11.63 60.52 31.75
N GLN A 313 10.42 60.44 31.19
CA GLN A 313 9.26 61.17 31.66
C GLN A 313 8.82 60.70 33.05
N ALA A 314 8.84 59.39 33.33
CA ALA A 314 8.55 58.88 34.67
C ALA A 314 9.55 59.41 35.72
N LEU A 315 10.85 59.43 35.39
CA LEU A 315 11.88 60.00 36.26
C LEU A 315 11.72 61.52 36.43
N ASN A 316 11.37 62.24 35.36
CA ASN A 316 11.09 63.68 35.40
C ASN A 316 9.89 64.00 36.29
N LEU A 317 8.79 63.25 36.12
CA LEU A 317 7.58 63.37 36.94
C LEU A 317 7.88 63.13 38.42
N SER A 318 8.67 62.10 38.71
CA SER A 318 9.07 61.76 40.07
C SER A 318 9.95 62.85 40.71
N ARG A 319 10.95 63.33 39.97
CA ARG A 319 11.91 64.33 40.46
C ARG A 319 11.30 65.71 40.64
N ASN A 320 10.45 66.16 39.73
CA ASN A 320 10.02 67.56 39.69
C ASN A 320 8.63 67.79 40.29
N TYR A 321 7.73 66.81 40.25
CA TYR A 321 6.34 67.00 40.67
C TYR A 321 5.89 66.06 41.80
N GLU A 322 6.28 64.77 41.77
CA GLU A 322 5.87 63.78 42.78
C GLU A 322 6.37 64.14 44.19
N GLN A 323 7.55 64.77 44.30
CA GLN A 323 8.09 65.24 45.58
C GLN A 323 7.22 66.30 46.29
N TYR A 324 6.40 67.06 45.53
CA TYR A 324 5.56 68.13 46.06
C TYR A 324 4.08 67.75 46.12
N LEU A 325 3.59 67.00 45.14
CA LEU A 325 2.20 66.59 45.03
C LEU A 325 1.92 65.26 45.74
N GLY A 326 2.93 64.40 45.90
CA GLY A 326 2.75 63.04 46.37
C GLY A 326 2.13 62.12 45.31
N LYS A 327 2.52 60.84 45.33
CA LYS A 327 2.14 59.86 44.30
C LYS A 327 0.62 59.70 44.11
N ALA A 328 -0.16 59.86 45.18
CA ALA A 328 -1.62 59.73 45.16
C ALA A 328 -2.32 60.85 44.36
N HIS A 329 -1.70 62.02 44.25
CA HIS A 329 -2.28 63.21 43.60
C HIS A 329 -1.67 63.51 42.22
N MET A 330 -0.88 62.58 41.68
CA MET A 330 -0.32 62.63 40.32
C MET A 330 -1.35 62.23 39.25
N SER A 331 -2.52 62.87 39.28
CA SER A 331 -3.57 62.69 38.27
C SER A 331 -4.18 64.04 37.88
N ALA A 332 -4.67 64.15 36.65
CA ALA A 332 -5.26 65.38 36.15
C ALA A 332 -6.43 65.87 37.03
N GLU A 333 -7.28 64.95 37.51
CA GLU A 333 -8.39 65.26 38.40
C GLU A 333 -7.95 65.72 39.80
N ALA A 334 -6.88 65.14 40.35
CA ALA A 334 -6.35 65.54 41.65
C ALA A 334 -5.67 66.91 41.56
N ILE A 335 -4.95 67.18 40.47
CA ILE A 335 -4.32 68.49 40.22
C ILE A 335 -5.37 69.58 40.06
N ASP A 336 -6.49 69.31 39.37
CA ASP A 336 -7.60 70.26 39.26
C ASP A 336 -8.25 70.58 40.61
N LYS A 337 -8.36 69.58 41.50
CA LYS A 337 -8.85 69.78 42.88
C LYS A 337 -7.87 70.61 43.72
N ILE A 338 -6.56 70.35 43.61
CA ILE A 338 -5.52 71.14 44.27
C ILE A 338 -5.58 72.60 43.77
N LYS A 339 -5.71 72.78 42.45
CA LYS A 339 -5.84 74.11 41.83
C LYS A 339 -7.07 74.87 42.32
N ALA A 340 -8.22 74.20 42.41
CA ALA A 340 -9.46 74.79 42.94
C ALA A 340 -9.37 75.20 44.41
N LEU A 341 -8.68 74.42 45.26
CA LEU A 341 -8.41 74.78 46.67
C LEU A 341 -7.50 76.00 46.80
N MET A 342 -6.58 76.19 45.85
CA MET A 342 -5.73 77.37 45.79
C MET A 342 -6.47 78.60 45.26
N GLU A 343 -7.33 78.45 44.25
CA GLU A 343 -8.14 79.53 43.67
C GLU A 343 -9.25 80.04 44.62
N SER A 344 -9.81 79.16 45.45
CA SER A 344 -10.78 79.51 46.50
C SER A 344 -10.16 80.17 47.73
N GLY A 345 -8.82 80.26 47.81
CA GLY A 345 -8.09 80.81 48.95
C GLY A 345 -8.11 79.91 50.19
N GLU A 346 -8.61 78.67 50.07
CA GLU A 346 -8.69 77.72 51.17
C GLU A 346 -7.31 77.11 51.53
N ALA A 347 -6.32 77.18 50.65
CA ALA A 347 -4.95 76.73 50.91
C ALA A 347 -3.90 77.78 50.54
N SER A 348 -2.90 77.98 51.38
CA SER A 348 -1.85 78.99 51.18
C SER A 348 -0.62 78.48 50.41
N SER A 349 -0.52 77.17 50.17
CA SER A 349 0.61 76.49 49.54
C SER A 349 0.16 75.18 48.88
N ILE A 350 0.88 74.71 47.84
CA ILE A 350 0.60 73.43 47.18
C ILE A 350 0.64 72.26 48.19
N ILE A 351 1.61 72.27 49.11
CA ILE A 351 1.73 71.22 50.14
C ILE A 351 0.55 71.27 51.12
N ASP A 352 0.10 72.48 51.48
CA ASP A 352 -1.07 72.69 52.34
C ASP A 352 -2.35 72.18 51.66
N ALA A 353 -2.55 72.49 50.37
CA ALA A 353 -3.66 71.98 49.56
C ALA A 353 -3.66 70.45 49.45
N VAL A 354 -2.48 69.83 49.25
CA VAL A 354 -2.31 68.37 49.24
C VAL A 354 -2.66 67.76 50.60
N THR A 355 -2.18 68.34 51.70
CA THR A 355 -2.49 67.84 53.05
C THR A 355 -3.97 67.92 53.41
N LYS A 356 -4.68 68.96 52.96
CA LYS A 356 -6.13 69.12 53.12
C LYS A 356 -6.94 68.15 52.26
N LEU A 357 -6.42 67.74 51.10
CA LEU A 357 -7.02 66.68 50.30
C LEU A 357 -6.81 65.29 50.92
N ASP A 358 -5.66 65.03 51.53
CA ASP A 358 -5.39 63.79 52.25
C ASP A 358 -6.16 63.71 53.59
N HIS A 359 -6.45 64.86 54.20
CA HIS A 359 -7.13 65.00 55.49
C HIS A 359 -8.19 66.12 55.41
N PRO A 360 -9.40 65.86 54.88
CA PRO A 360 -10.44 66.89 54.83
C PRO A 360 -10.82 67.32 56.26
N GLU A 361 -10.61 68.59 56.59
CA GLU A 361 -11.09 69.14 57.87
C GLU A 361 -12.62 68.99 57.96
N PRO A 362 -13.17 68.57 59.12
CA PRO A 362 -14.60 68.45 59.29
C PRO A 362 -15.23 69.84 59.18
N ALA A 363 -16.15 70.00 58.24
CA ALA A 363 -16.91 71.23 58.02
C ALA A 363 -17.36 71.85 59.35
N ALA A 364 -16.82 73.02 59.68
CA ALA A 364 -17.20 73.79 60.85
C ALA A 364 -18.68 74.21 60.72
N ALA A 365 -19.55 73.46 61.40
CA ALA A 365 -20.93 73.86 61.62
C ALA A 365 -20.94 75.17 62.41
N GLY A 366 -21.47 76.22 61.79
CA GLY A 366 -21.56 77.55 62.36
C GLY A 366 -22.38 77.59 63.64
N ALA A 367 -21.95 78.46 64.55
CA ALA A 367 -22.83 79.16 65.47
C ALA A 367 -22.71 80.66 65.13
N PRO A 368 -23.80 81.46 65.22
CA PRO A 368 -24.16 81.95 66.56
C PRO A 368 -25.66 82.24 66.85
N ALA A 369 -25.88 82.45 68.16
CA ALA A 369 -26.91 83.26 68.83
C ALA A 369 -28.29 82.63 69.15
N ARG A 370 -28.44 82.10 70.37
CA ARG A 370 -28.83 82.87 71.56
C ARG A 370 -28.36 82.21 72.85
#